data_AF-A0A1S8BHC1-F1
#
_entry.id   AF-A0A1S8BHC1-F1
#
_cell.length_a   1.000
_cell.length_b   1.000
_cell.length_c   1.000
_cell.angle_alpha   90.00
_cell.angle_beta   90.00
_cell.angle_gamma   90.00
#
_symmetry.space_group_name_H-M   'P 1'
#
loop_
_entity.id
_entity.type
_entity.pdbx_description
1 polymer ?
#
loop_
_entity_poly.entity_id
_entity_poly.type
_entity_poly.pdbx_seq_one_letter_code
_entity_poly.pdbx_strand_id
1 'polypeptide(L)'
;MESATDGERRLQRPGVGLPIDHKPDGPIFCSAVLGWSPQPSTVRERSMLAVMNALTDKPDWERKVFDDTIVARWRTEAVYAPPPLNSWSEWTFTTRQGFDDAMFDFCIAEIRDKATFYAEKRFVRVFDNAAAVAKSDVVVSASFRQELVRVAAELLEDGVPDSKKDWHPGSDGQVLDLVHPSLFPFVYGRSRILENGCTLGLDDCLAAAGRGETASRSWNKKIWGSKKNVCRYWDKSLWSNRFQWLPCEVDFTEGKARIISYINNLHPIRQRALYPLIEQVMDAAVPLWEEILGYTGTDRRPDTYLRMVHDSPYYIYGDRYYDDDEDEDEDDEDEDEDEDDEDEEEYDEERWETNSRAARREKLDSNRELILPSPKPYAQDDRENVFKGCKANIRQQGLQIIVKLANIHLTPDKPDYPGGSWHVEGMSNEWICATAIYYYDCDNVTESYLGFRQNADSEALVQGAEGQYDYGGIEYLYGVRQEEACAQNLGRVLTQEGRLIAFPNVLQHRVEPFGLQDQSRPGHRKILALFLVDPHQRIISTANVPPQRHDWWAEEVVNGRIGELPDELTEMITLSADDWPIGMEEAKELREHLMVERTGHVHHVDDAVFDAVNFCEH
;
A
#
# COMPACT_ATOMS: atom_id res chain seq x y z
N MET A 1 -45.61 19.77 -30.18
CA MET A 1 -45.40 18.30 -30.15
C MET A 1 -43.99 18.09 -30.69
N GLU A 2 -42.96 17.79 -29.92
CA GLU A 2 -42.82 17.48 -28.49
C GLU A 2 -41.57 18.23 -27.99
N SER A 3 -41.69 18.86 -26.83
CA SER A 3 -40.56 19.40 -26.09
C SER A 3 -39.79 18.24 -25.48
N ALA A 4 -38.55 18.03 -25.91
CA ALA A 4 -37.60 17.24 -25.14
C ALA A 4 -37.30 18.00 -23.85
N THR A 5 -37.94 17.59 -22.76
CA THR A 5 -37.50 17.91 -21.41
C THR A 5 -36.16 17.22 -21.19
N ASP A 6 -35.09 17.99 -21.22
CA ASP A 6 -33.77 17.57 -20.76
C ASP A 6 -33.90 17.31 -19.25
N GLY A 7 -34.16 16.06 -18.88
CA GLY A 7 -34.24 15.67 -17.48
C GLY A 7 -32.84 15.77 -16.89
N GLU A 8 -32.63 16.72 -15.96
CA GLU A 8 -31.36 16.90 -15.26
C GLU A 8 -30.84 15.55 -14.75
N ARG A 9 -29.76 15.07 -15.37
CA ARG A 9 -29.18 13.78 -15.05
C ARG A 9 -28.47 13.90 -13.71
N ARG A 10 -29.14 13.45 -12.63
CA ARG A 10 -28.57 13.43 -11.28
C ARG A 10 -27.22 12.71 -11.26
N LEU A 11 -26.30 13.21 -10.43
CA LEU A 11 -24.97 12.64 -10.22
C LEU A 11 -25.08 11.15 -9.81
N GLN A 12 -24.25 10.33 -10.44
CA GLN A 12 -24.16 8.88 -10.18
C GLN A 12 -22.71 8.55 -9.78
N ARG A 13 -22.49 8.37 -8.48
CA ARG A 13 -21.21 7.98 -7.86
C ARG A 13 -21.49 7.00 -6.72
N PRO A 14 -20.56 6.08 -6.38
CA PRO A 14 -20.72 5.25 -5.19
C PRO A 14 -20.99 6.12 -3.94
N GLY A 15 -22.10 5.83 -3.26
CA GLY A 15 -22.58 6.61 -2.10
C GLY A 15 -23.50 7.79 -2.43
N VAL A 16 -23.62 8.22 -3.69
CA VAL A 16 -24.57 9.26 -4.16
C VAL A 16 -25.17 8.85 -5.51
N GLY A 17 -26.43 8.42 -5.49
CA GLY A 17 -27.12 7.89 -6.68
C GLY A 17 -26.84 6.40 -6.94
N LEU A 18 -25.68 5.89 -6.49
CA LEU A 18 -25.33 4.47 -6.53
C LEU A 18 -25.03 3.93 -5.12
N PRO A 19 -25.19 2.62 -4.87
CA PRO A 19 -24.70 1.97 -3.64
C PRO A 19 -23.20 2.24 -3.40
N ILE A 20 -22.76 2.28 -2.13
CA ILE A 20 -21.35 2.59 -1.81
C ILE A 20 -20.37 1.51 -2.28
N ASP A 21 -20.86 0.28 -2.37
CA ASP A 21 -20.16 -0.91 -2.86
C ASP A 21 -20.43 -1.19 -4.34
N HIS A 22 -21.02 -0.20 -5.05
CA HIS A 22 -21.19 -0.30 -6.49
C HIS A 22 -19.86 -0.59 -7.16
N LYS A 23 -19.85 -1.64 -7.99
CA LYS A 23 -18.70 -2.05 -8.78
C LYS A 23 -18.99 -1.74 -10.25
N PRO A 24 -18.02 -1.21 -10.99
CA PRO A 24 -18.22 -0.89 -12.40
C PRO A 24 -18.31 -2.18 -13.23
N ASP A 25 -19.01 -2.10 -14.35
CA ASP A 25 -19.01 -3.15 -15.36
C ASP A 25 -17.70 -3.09 -16.16
N GLY A 26 -16.72 -3.90 -15.79
CA GLY A 26 -15.43 -3.92 -16.49
C GLY A 26 -14.26 -4.43 -15.67
N PRO A 27 -13.03 -4.36 -16.23
CA PRO A 27 -11.82 -4.65 -15.48
C PRO A 27 -11.68 -3.63 -14.33
N ILE A 28 -11.29 -4.12 -13.16
CA ILE A 28 -10.90 -3.30 -12.00
C ILE A 28 -9.53 -3.80 -11.54
N PHE A 29 -8.67 -2.89 -11.12
CA PHE A 29 -7.42 -3.28 -10.51
C PHE A 29 -7.69 -3.93 -9.15
N CYS A 30 -6.88 -4.94 -8.82
CA CYS A 30 -7.00 -5.61 -7.52
C CYS A 30 -6.54 -4.68 -6.38
N SER A 31 -7.05 -4.96 -5.18
CA SER A 31 -6.53 -4.39 -3.94
C SER A 31 -6.29 -5.52 -2.94
N ALA A 32 -5.48 -5.25 -1.91
CA ALA A 32 -5.13 -6.24 -0.90
C ALA A 32 -6.38 -6.84 -0.24
N VAL A 33 -7.41 -6.01 -0.05
CA VAL A 33 -8.66 -6.36 0.65
C VAL A 33 -9.75 -6.90 -0.28
N LEU A 34 -9.53 -6.91 -1.60
CA LEU A 34 -10.50 -7.36 -2.61
C LEU A 34 -9.95 -8.47 -3.50
N GLY A 35 -9.53 -9.56 -2.88
CA GLY A 35 -9.25 -10.81 -3.57
C GLY A 35 -7.86 -10.91 -4.18
N TRP A 36 -6.88 -10.17 -3.66
CA TRP A 36 -5.47 -10.41 -3.96
C TRP A 36 -4.95 -11.64 -3.18
N SER A 37 -4.61 -12.70 -3.90
CA SER A 37 -4.09 -13.95 -3.32
C SER A 37 -3.11 -14.59 -4.30
N PRO A 38 -1.87 -14.09 -4.38
CA PRO A 38 -0.88 -14.58 -5.32
C PRO A 38 -0.26 -15.92 -4.85
N GLN A 39 0.36 -16.64 -5.79
CA GLN A 39 1.17 -17.81 -5.45
C GLN A 39 2.30 -17.41 -4.48
N PRO A 40 2.57 -18.22 -3.44
CA PRO A 40 3.58 -17.92 -2.44
C PRO A 40 4.98 -17.92 -3.06
N SER A 41 5.79 -16.89 -2.77
CA SER A 41 7.20 -16.86 -3.16
C SER A 41 8.05 -17.60 -2.15
N THR A 42 9.07 -18.35 -2.58
CA THR A 42 10.01 -19.02 -1.66
C THR A 42 10.95 -18.01 -0.97
N VAL A 43 11.55 -18.39 0.17
CA VAL A 43 12.58 -17.57 0.87
C VAL A 43 13.74 -17.23 -0.07
N ARG A 44 14.15 -18.18 -0.92
CA ARG A 44 15.24 -18.00 -1.89
C ARG A 44 14.85 -17.01 -3.00
N GLU A 45 13.63 -17.09 -3.53
CA GLU A 45 13.16 -16.10 -4.51
C GLU A 45 13.14 -14.68 -3.92
N ARG A 46 12.59 -14.51 -2.71
CA ARG A 46 12.57 -13.21 -2.05
C ARG A 46 13.97 -12.66 -1.77
N SER A 47 14.92 -13.57 -1.50
CA SER A 47 16.33 -13.21 -1.35
C SER A 47 16.94 -12.66 -2.64
N MET A 48 16.63 -13.27 -3.78
CA MET A 48 17.05 -12.76 -5.10
C MET A 48 16.49 -11.36 -5.35
N LEU A 49 15.20 -11.16 -5.09
CA LEU A 49 14.56 -9.84 -5.20
C LEU A 49 15.21 -8.79 -4.29
N ALA A 50 15.59 -9.17 -3.06
CA ALA A 50 16.28 -8.29 -2.13
C ALA A 50 17.68 -7.89 -2.63
N VAL A 51 18.47 -8.84 -3.15
CA VAL A 51 19.78 -8.56 -3.75
C VAL A 51 19.65 -7.66 -4.97
N MET A 52 18.69 -7.92 -5.87
CA MET A 52 18.44 -7.05 -7.02
C MET A 52 18.03 -5.63 -6.61
N ASN A 53 17.20 -5.50 -5.59
CA ASN A 53 16.82 -4.20 -5.04
C ASN A 53 18.04 -3.43 -4.49
N ALA A 54 18.92 -4.10 -3.73
CA ALA A 54 20.14 -3.49 -3.18
C ALA A 54 21.16 -3.12 -4.28
N LEU A 55 21.35 -3.97 -5.29
CA LEU A 55 22.26 -3.68 -6.40
C LEU A 55 21.77 -2.48 -7.24
N THR A 56 20.46 -2.37 -7.44
CA THR A 56 19.84 -1.23 -8.15
C THR A 56 19.78 0.06 -7.34
N ASP A 57 20.18 0.04 -6.05
CA ASP A 57 20.40 1.24 -5.24
C ASP A 57 21.82 1.81 -5.37
N LYS A 58 22.77 1.02 -5.89
CA LYS A 58 24.15 1.50 -6.08
C LYS A 58 24.16 2.58 -7.19
N PRO A 59 24.91 3.68 -7.04
CA PRO A 59 25.04 4.70 -8.08
C PRO A 59 25.58 4.11 -9.39
N ASP A 60 25.05 4.53 -10.53
CA ASP A 60 25.39 4.05 -11.88
C ASP A 60 25.28 2.52 -12.06
N TRP A 61 24.41 1.84 -11.30
CA TRP A 61 24.25 0.38 -11.37
C TRP A 61 24.00 -0.12 -12.80
N GLU A 62 23.25 0.66 -13.60
CA GLU A 62 22.82 0.33 -14.96
C GLU A 62 24.01 0.23 -15.92
N ARG A 63 25.10 0.94 -15.63
CA ARG A 63 26.37 0.80 -16.34
C ARG A 63 27.25 -0.26 -15.70
N LYS A 64 27.33 -0.26 -14.37
CA LYS A 64 28.25 -1.10 -13.59
C LYS A 64 27.93 -2.60 -13.69
N VAL A 65 26.68 -2.97 -13.96
CA VAL A 65 26.27 -4.38 -14.14
C VAL A 65 26.92 -5.05 -15.36
N PHE A 66 27.45 -4.27 -16.32
CA PHE A 66 28.17 -4.77 -17.49
C PHE A 66 29.69 -4.82 -17.31
N ASP A 67 30.22 -4.39 -16.14
CA ASP A 67 31.64 -4.51 -15.80
C ASP A 67 31.85 -5.75 -14.92
N ASP A 68 32.41 -6.81 -15.51
CA ASP A 68 32.63 -8.07 -14.80
C ASP A 68 33.56 -7.95 -13.59
N THR A 69 34.45 -6.94 -13.54
CA THR A 69 35.28 -6.68 -12.36
C THR A 69 34.46 -6.10 -11.20
N ILE A 70 33.46 -5.27 -11.52
CA ILE A 70 32.51 -4.76 -10.53
C ILE A 70 31.57 -5.88 -10.08
N VAL A 71 31.02 -6.65 -11.03
CA VAL A 71 30.13 -7.78 -10.74
C VAL A 71 30.82 -8.83 -9.86
N ALA A 72 32.10 -9.14 -10.08
CA ALA A 72 32.86 -10.04 -9.22
C ALA A 72 32.98 -9.55 -7.77
N ARG A 73 33.10 -8.22 -7.57
CA ARG A 73 33.07 -7.63 -6.22
C ARG A 73 31.69 -7.71 -5.60
N TRP A 74 30.64 -7.41 -6.36
CA TRP A 74 29.26 -7.57 -5.90
C TRP A 74 28.94 -9.03 -5.52
N ARG A 75 29.46 -10.01 -6.27
CA ARG A 75 29.34 -11.43 -5.91
C ARG A 75 29.99 -11.71 -4.56
N THR A 76 31.21 -11.20 -4.38
CA THR A 76 31.93 -11.37 -3.11
C THR A 76 31.15 -10.76 -1.95
N GLU A 77 30.56 -9.57 -2.13
CA GLU A 77 29.71 -8.90 -1.13
C GLU A 77 28.41 -9.67 -0.84
N ALA A 78 27.76 -10.25 -1.86
CA ALA A 78 26.44 -10.86 -1.72
C ALA A 78 26.47 -12.35 -1.32
N VAL A 79 27.48 -13.11 -1.77
CA VAL A 79 27.55 -14.57 -1.61
C VAL A 79 28.56 -14.99 -0.53
N TYR A 80 29.72 -14.31 -0.46
CA TYR A 80 30.86 -14.80 0.33
C TYR A 80 31.21 -13.94 1.54
N ALA A 81 30.77 -12.68 1.58
CA ALA A 81 31.01 -11.83 2.73
C ALA A 81 30.18 -12.36 3.91
N PRO A 82 30.74 -12.42 5.13
CA PRO A 82 29.92 -12.62 6.31
C PRO A 82 28.86 -11.51 6.33
N PRO A 83 27.58 -11.84 6.59
CA PRO A 83 26.49 -10.88 6.44
C PRO A 83 26.85 -9.60 7.20
N PRO A 84 26.87 -8.42 6.55
CA PRO A 84 27.07 -7.17 7.27
C PRO A 84 26.03 -7.06 8.39
N LEU A 85 26.55 -6.92 9.61
CA LEU A 85 25.85 -6.69 10.87
C LEU A 85 24.70 -5.69 10.67
N ASN A 86 23.46 -6.07 11.05
CA ASN A 86 22.26 -5.24 11.36
C ASN A 86 21.09 -5.08 10.35
N SER A 87 21.08 -5.66 9.13
CA SER A 87 20.04 -5.28 8.13
C SER A 87 19.38 -6.41 7.34
N TRP A 88 19.40 -7.62 7.87
CA TRP A 88 18.73 -8.80 7.33
C TRP A 88 17.75 -9.30 8.43
N SER A 89 16.46 -9.46 8.12
CA SER A 89 15.46 -9.97 9.08
C SER A 89 15.85 -11.32 9.69
N GLU A 90 15.23 -11.71 10.80
CA GLU A 90 15.55 -12.93 11.58
C GLU A 90 15.58 -14.25 10.79
N TRP A 91 15.12 -14.26 9.52
CA TRP A 91 15.07 -15.42 8.64
C TRP A 91 15.98 -15.33 7.41
N THR A 92 16.82 -14.31 7.33
CA THR A 92 17.62 -14.05 6.15
C THR A 92 19.08 -14.52 6.32
N PHE A 93 19.43 -15.56 5.56
CA PHE A 93 20.80 -15.95 5.17
C PHE A 93 21.66 -16.80 6.10
N THR A 94 21.14 -17.34 7.19
CA THR A 94 21.90 -18.25 8.08
C THR A 94 21.53 -19.72 7.94
N THR A 95 20.77 -20.09 6.92
CA THR A 95 20.56 -21.51 6.62
C THR A 95 21.81 -22.08 5.94
N ARG A 96 22.09 -23.37 6.16
CA ARG A 96 23.20 -24.09 5.52
C ARG A 96 23.18 -24.02 3.98
N GLN A 97 22.05 -23.65 3.39
CA GLN A 97 21.78 -23.62 1.95
C GLN A 97 21.44 -22.22 1.39
N GLY A 98 21.86 -21.13 2.05
CA GLY A 98 21.45 -19.73 1.83
C GLY A 98 21.52 -19.13 0.40
N PHE A 99 22.06 -17.91 0.25
CA PHE A 99 22.17 -17.26 -1.06
C PHE A 99 23.43 -17.74 -1.78
N ASP A 100 23.29 -18.33 -2.96
CA ASP A 100 24.40 -19.00 -3.66
C ASP A 100 24.75 -18.37 -5.03
N ASP A 101 25.77 -18.96 -5.67
CA ASP A 101 26.28 -18.51 -6.95
C ASP A 101 25.25 -18.58 -8.07
N ALA A 102 24.38 -19.61 -8.08
CA ALA A 102 23.34 -19.77 -9.09
C ALA A 102 22.28 -18.67 -8.98
N MET A 103 21.89 -18.32 -7.75
CA MET A 103 20.99 -17.20 -7.47
C MET A 103 21.61 -15.87 -7.89
N PHE A 104 22.90 -15.66 -7.60
CA PHE A 104 23.60 -14.45 -8.02
C PHE A 104 23.68 -14.34 -9.54
N ASP A 105 24.02 -15.42 -10.23
CA ASP A 105 24.11 -15.47 -11.70
C ASP A 105 22.78 -15.09 -12.34
N PHE A 106 21.67 -15.64 -11.83
CA PHE A 106 20.34 -15.28 -12.28
C PHE A 106 20.02 -13.80 -12.04
N CYS A 107 20.31 -13.29 -10.84
CA CYS A 107 20.09 -11.88 -10.50
C CYS A 107 20.85 -10.95 -11.45
N ILE A 108 22.12 -11.25 -11.76
CA ILE A 108 22.92 -10.41 -12.67
C ILE A 108 22.39 -10.47 -14.09
N ALA A 109 21.97 -11.63 -14.58
CA ALA A 109 21.33 -11.74 -15.90
C ALA A 109 20.07 -10.88 -15.97
N GLU A 110 19.20 -10.98 -14.97
CA GLU A 110 17.97 -10.19 -14.89
C GLU A 110 18.24 -8.68 -14.77
N ILE A 111 19.20 -8.26 -13.95
CA ILE A 111 19.58 -6.84 -13.80
C ILE A 111 20.16 -6.29 -15.11
N ARG A 112 20.95 -7.07 -15.85
CA ARG A 112 21.47 -6.65 -17.17
C ARG A 112 20.32 -6.37 -18.13
N ASP A 113 19.31 -7.22 -18.14
CA ASP A 113 18.10 -6.97 -18.92
C ASP A 113 17.34 -5.73 -18.41
N LYS A 114 17.10 -5.61 -17.11
CA LYS A 114 16.49 -4.39 -16.51
C LYS A 114 17.25 -3.11 -16.87
N ALA A 115 18.58 -3.13 -16.92
CA ALA A 115 19.41 -1.99 -17.28
C ALA A 115 19.15 -1.50 -18.72
N THR A 116 18.85 -2.41 -19.66
CA THR A 116 18.50 -2.03 -21.03
C THR A 116 17.20 -1.22 -21.11
N PHE A 117 16.22 -1.53 -20.25
CA PHE A 117 14.94 -0.82 -20.18
C PHE A 117 15.04 0.46 -19.38
N TYR A 118 15.92 0.48 -18.38
CA TYR A 118 16.21 1.68 -17.61
C TYR A 118 16.71 2.83 -18.48
N ALA A 119 17.44 2.54 -19.57
CA ALA A 119 17.91 3.56 -20.51
C ALA A 119 16.78 4.41 -21.10
N GLU A 120 15.64 3.79 -21.43
CA GLU A 120 14.45 4.47 -21.97
C GLU A 120 13.50 4.93 -20.86
N LYS A 121 13.14 4.03 -19.94
CA LYS A 121 12.10 4.26 -18.92
C LYS A 121 12.56 5.16 -17.79
N ARG A 122 13.86 5.15 -17.45
CA ARG A 122 14.46 5.89 -16.33
C ARG A 122 13.93 5.49 -14.94
N PHE A 123 13.30 4.33 -14.82
CA PHE A 123 12.89 3.69 -13.56
C PHE A 123 13.10 2.18 -13.66
N VAL A 124 13.14 1.49 -12.51
CA VAL A 124 13.35 0.04 -12.43
C VAL A 124 12.29 -0.61 -11.53
N ARG A 125 11.86 -1.82 -11.90
CA ARG A 125 11.00 -2.66 -11.07
C ARG A 125 11.81 -3.50 -10.10
N VAL A 126 11.33 -3.56 -8.86
CA VAL A 126 11.82 -4.38 -7.76
C VAL A 126 10.63 -5.11 -7.12
N PHE A 127 10.91 -6.21 -6.43
CA PHE A 127 9.89 -7.09 -5.87
C PHE A 127 8.85 -7.54 -6.91
N ASP A 128 9.28 -7.70 -8.17
CA ASP A 128 8.47 -8.13 -9.30
C ASP A 128 8.28 -9.65 -9.30
N ASN A 129 7.41 -10.13 -8.41
CA ASN A 129 6.88 -11.50 -8.35
C ASN A 129 5.46 -11.54 -8.91
N ALA A 130 4.42 -11.43 -8.09
CA ALA A 130 3.02 -11.30 -8.50
C ALA A 130 2.61 -9.82 -8.65
N ALA A 131 3.12 -8.95 -7.78
CA ALA A 131 3.04 -7.50 -7.93
C ALA A 131 4.43 -6.93 -8.20
N ALA A 132 4.54 -5.64 -8.48
CA ALA A 132 5.83 -4.98 -8.64
C ALA A 132 5.84 -3.61 -7.96
N VAL A 133 6.98 -3.24 -7.38
CA VAL A 133 7.28 -1.88 -6.93
C VAL A 133 8.22 -1.26 -7.95
N ALA A 134 7.95 -0.03 -8.39
CA ALA A 134 8.84 0.73 -9.25
C ALA A 134 9.54 1.83 -8.46
N LYS A 135 10.83 2.05 -8.71
CA LYS A 135 11.59 3.17 -8.12
C LYS A 135 12.40 3.91 -9.17
N SER A 136 12.57 5.22 -8.97
CA SER A 136 13.44 6.07 -9.78
C SER A 136 14.04 7.21 -8.97
N ASP A 137 15.31 7.49 -9.23
CA ASP A 137 16.06 8.60 -8.63
C ASP A 137 16.21 9.80 -9.59
N VAL A 138 15.67 9.70 -10.81
CA VAL A 138 16.03 10.61 -11.92
C VAL A 138 14.84 11.13 -12.73
N VAL A 139 13.63 10.55 -12.58
CA VAL A 139 12.42 11.02 -13.29
C VAL A 139 11.98 12.42 -12.85
N VAL A 140 12.38 12.84 -11.64
CA VAL A 140 12.21 14.21 -11.16
C VAL A 140 13.58 14.88 -11.07
N SER A 141 13.77 15.98 -11.81
CA SER A 141 15.07 16.67 -11.85
C SER A 141 15.42 17.38 -10.54
N ALA A 142 16.71 17.48 -10.23
CA ALA A 142 17.18 18.16 -9.02
C ALA A 142 16.81 19.66 -8.98
N SER A 143 16.83 20.35 -10.13
CA SER A 143 16.44 21.77 -10.23
C SER A 143 14.96 21.96 -9.91
N PHE A 144 14.10 21.06 -10.42
CA PHE A 144 12.68 21.06 -10.07
C PHE A 144 12.46 20.74 -8.59
N ARG A 145 13.18 19.75 -8.05
CA ARG A 145 13.08 19.37 -6.63
C ARG A 145 13.36 20.57 -5.73
N GLN A 146 14.42 21.33 -6.01
CA GLN A 146 14.76 22.56 -5.25
C GLN A 146 13.66 23.62 -5.33
N GLU A 147 12.98 23.74 -6.47
CA GLU A 147 11.82 24.63 -6.60
C GLU A 147 10.64 24.14 -5.75
N LEU A 148 10.33 22.84 -5.76
CA LEU A 148 9.31 22.24 -4.89
C LEU A 148 9.62 22.46 -3.41
N VAL A 149 10.85 22.23 -2.98
CA VAL A 149 11.30 22.49 -1.59
C VAL A 149 11.04 23.94 -1.20
N ARG A 150 11.50 24.89 -2.02
CA ARG A 150 11.36 26.32 -1.74
C ARG A 150 9.89 26.73 -1.64
N VAL A 151 9.07 26.35 -2.62
CA VAL A 151 7.66 26.77 -2.70
C VAL A 151 6.82 26.09 -1.63
N ALA A 152 7.07 24.81 -1.31
CA ALA A 152 6.40 24.12 -0.22
C ALA A 152 6.75 24.74 1.14
N ALA A 153 8.04 25.03 1.39
CA ALA A 153 8.46 25.70 2.61
C ALA A 153 7.81 27.09 2.76
N GLU A 154 7.85 27.91 1.71
CA GLU A 154 7.25 29.25 1.72
C GLU A 154 5.74 29.23 2.01
N LEU A 155 4.99 28.31 1.37
CA LEU A 155 3.52 28.34 1.39
C LEU A 155 2.87 27.47 2.46
N LEU A 156 3.57 26.44 2.95
CA LEU A 156 3.01 25.43 3.86
C LEU A 156 3.76 25.32 5.20
N GLU A 157 4.99 25.85 5.30
CA GLU A 157 5.81 25.73 6.51
C GLU A 157 6.14 27.09 7.12
N ASP A 158 7.07 27.84 6.53
CA ASP A 158 7.63 29.08 7.05
C ASP A 158 6.62 30.24 6.98
N GLY A 159 5.75 30.22 5.96
CA GLY A 159 4.64 31.17 5.83
C GLY A 159 3.46 30.89 6.76
N VAL A 160 3.48 29.77 7.49
CA VAL A 160 2.38 29.36 8.39
C VAL A 160 2.80 29.60 9.86
N PRO A 161 2.07 30.44 10.62
CA PRO A 161 2.35 30.64 12.05
C PRO A 161 2.36 29.31 12.82
N ASP A 162 3.25 29.15 13.80
CA ASP A 162 3.38 27.91 14.56
C ASP A 162 2.07 27.46 15.23
N SER A 163 1.23 28.41 15.66
CA SER A 163 -0.09 28.11 16.23
C SER A 163 -1.09 27.51 15.24
N LYS A 164 -0.83 27.66 13.94
CA LYS A 164 -1.65 27.13 12.84
C LYS A 164 -1.05 25.87 12.20
N LYS A 165 0.16 25.46 12.58
CA LYS A 165 0.78 24.22 12.10
C LYS A 165 -0.02 23.02 12.59
N ASP A 166 -0.32 22.11 11.68
CA ASP A 166 -1.13 20.93 11.96
C ASP A 166 -0.25 19.71 12.23
N TRP A 167 0.09 19.51 13.50
CA TRP A 167 0.85 18.34 13.94
C TRP A 167 -0.07 17.12 14.02
N HIS A 168 0.36 16.02 13.42
CA HIS A 168 -0.41 14.79 13.33
C HIS A 168 -0.71 14.22 14.74
N PRO A 169 -1.96 13.83 15.03
CA PRO A 169 -2.31 13.24 16.33
C PRO A 169 -1.46 12.02 16.66
N GLY A 170 -1.00 11.92 17.91
CA GLY A 170 -0.21 10.76 18.38
C GLY A 170 1.23 10.68 17.83
N SER A 171 1.70 11.68 17.06
CA SER A 171 3.06 11.69 16.51
C SER A 171 4.14 12.30 17.43
N ASP A 172 3.77 12.65 18.66
CA ASP A 172 4.63 13.39 19.60
C ASP A 172 5.24 14.67 18.99
N GLY A 173 4.51 15.35 18.11
CA GLY A 173 4.98 16.57 17.43
C GLY A 173 6.13 16.34 16.46
N GLN A 174 6.26 15.12 15.90
CA GLN A 174 7.27 14.81 14.89
C GLN A 174 6.70 14.82 13.47
N VAL A 175 5.40 14.60 13.28
CA VAL A 175 4.79 14.56 11.93
C VAL A 175 3.95 15.81 11.71
N LEU A 176 4.33 16.63 10.72
CA LEU A 176 3.62 17.84 10.31
C LEU A 176 2.81 17.56 9.03
N ASP A 177 1.49 17.68 9.14
CA ASP A 177 0.55 17.50 8.05
C ASP A 177 0.41 18.82 7.27
N LEU A 178 1.00 18.90 6.06
CA LEU A 178 0.93 20.10 5.22
C LEU A 178 -0.34 20.13 4.38
N VAL A 179 -0.62 18.99 3.72
CA VAL A 179 -1.88 18.71 3.02
C VAL A 179 -2.27 17.30 3.41
N HIS A 180 -3.28 17.17 4.27
CA HIS A 180 -3.75 15.86 4.71
C HIS A 180 -5.17 15.57 4.22
N PRO A 181 -5.41 14.47 3.49
CA PRO A 181 -6.72 14.16 2.90
C PRO A 181 -7.82 13.85 3.92
N SER A 182 -7.46 13.51 5.16
CA SER A 182 -8.42 13.36 6.27
C SER A 182 -8.89 14.67 6.89
N LEU A 183 -8.33 15.82 6.52
CA LEU A 183 -8.92 17.11 6.86
C LEU A 183 -9.95 17.48 5.79
N PHE A 184 -11.11 17.96 6.24
CA PHE A 184 -12.25 18.29 5.38
C PHE A 184 -12.65 17.14 4.42
N PRO A 185 -12.74 15.87 4.91
CA PRO A 185 -13.16 14.76 4.07
C PRO A 185 -14.64 14.92 3.70
N PHE A 186 -15.12 14.12 2.75
CA PHE A 186 -16.55 14.00 2.54
C PHE A 186 -17.18 13.24 3.72
N VAL A 187 -18.23 13.80 4.32
CA VAL A 187 -18.97 13.21 5.44
C VAL A 187 -20.40 12.91 4.98
N TYR A 188 -20.75 11.64 4.85
CA TYR A 188 -22.08 11.23 4.41
C TYR A 188 -23.16 11.72 5.38
N GLY A 189 -24.24 12.31 4.87
CA GLY A 189 -25.29 12.93 5.68
C GLY A 189 -24.99 14.34 6.16
N ARG A 190 -23.83 14.92 5.80
CA ARG A 190 -23.42 16.25 6.25
C ARG A 190 -22.81 17.12 5.15
N SER A 191 -21.87 16.59 4.38
CA SER A 191 -21.22 17.33 3.30
C SER A 191 -22.22 17.71 2.21
N ARG A 192 -22.05 18.92 1.66
CA ARG A 192 -22.83 19.41 0.53
C ARG A 192 -22.22 18.95 -0.80
N ILE A 193 -23.06 18.53 -1.74
CA ILE A 193 -22.66 18.04 -3.06
C ILE A 193 -23.57 18.60 -4.16
N LEU A 194 -23.01 18.83 -5.35
CA LEU A 194 -23.77 19.25 -6.53
C LEU A 194 -24.44 18.03 -7.19
N GLU A 195 -25.63 17.64 -6.70
CA GLU A 195 -26.37 16.47 -7.23
C GLU A 195 -26.89 16.65 -8.66
N ASN A 196 -26.96 17.88 -9.16
CA ASN A 196 -27.44 18.18 -10.52
C ASN A 196 -26.45 17.81 -11.64
N GLY A 197 -25.32 17.20 -11.30
CA GLY A 197 -24.30 16.77 -12.27
C GLY A 197 -23.33 17.85 -12.72
N CYS A 198 -23.45 19.08 -12.21
CA CYS A 198 -22.46 20.13 -12.45
C CYS A 198 -21.10 19.74 -11.84
N THR A 199 -20.02 20.09 -12.55
CA THR A 199 -18.64 19.88 -12.11
C THR A 199 -17.94 21.21 -11.89
N LEU A 200 -17.17 21.32 -10.80
CA LEU A 200 -16.37 22.47 -10.43
C LEU A 200 -14.95 22.34 -10.98
N GLY A 201 -14.45 23.44 -11.54
CA GLY A 201 -13.06 23.64 -11.89
C GLY A 201 -12.27 24.40 -10.82
N LEU A 202 -11.03 24.77 -11.15
CA LEU A 202 -10.19 25.59 -10.26
C LEU A 202 -10.66 27.05 -10.13
N ASP A 203 -11.30 27.59 -11.16
CA ASP A 203 -11.63 29.02 -11.24
C ASP A 203 -13.01 29.34 -10.62
N ASP A 204 -13.89 28.35 -10.46
CA ASP A 204 -15.27 28.53 -9.98
C ASP A 204 -15.57 27.80 -8.65
N CYS A 205 -14.67 26.95 -8.14
CA CYS A 205 -14.91 26.18 -6.93
C CYS A 205 -15.13 27.05 -5.68
N LEU A 206 -14.37 28.13 -5.49
CA LEU A 206 -14.50 29.03 -4.34
C LEU A 206 -15.86 29.73 -4.34
N ALA A 207 -16.28 30.27 -5.49
CA ALA A 207 -17.60 30.91 -5.65
C ALA A 207 -18.78 29.93 -5.47
N ALA A 208 -18.51 28.62 -5.53
CA ALA A 208 -19.47 27.57 -5.25
C ALA A 208 -19.48 27.12 -3.78
N ALA A 209 -18.60 27.62 -2.92
CA ALA A 209 -18.59 27.30 -1.50
C ALA A 209 -19.99 27.58 -0.89
N GLY A 210 -20.57 26.55 -0.26
CA GLY A 210 -21.91 26.60 0.34
C GLY A 210 -23.07 26.26 -0.56
N ARG A 211 -22.81 26.04 -1.85
CA ARG A 211 -23.81 25.48 -2.77
C ARG A 211 -23.94 23.97 -2.60
N GLY A 212 -24.93 23.39 -3.28
CA GLY A 212 -25.22 21.96 -3.23
C GLY A 212 -26.20 21.57 -2.13
N GLU A 213 -26.60 20.31 -2.16
CA GLU A 213 -27.52 19.69 -1.21
C GLU A 213 -26.74 18.75 -0.28
N THR A 214 -27.23 18.56 0.94
CA THR A 214 -26.63 17.60 1.88
C THR A 214 -26.84 16.19 1.35
N ALA A 215 -25.73 15.48 1.08
CA ALA A 215 -25.79 14.13 0.55
C ALA A 215 -26.51 13.18 1.50
N SER A 216 -27.45 12.38 0.98
CA SER A 216 -28.17 11.40 1.78
C SER A 216 -27.21 10.36 2.38
N ARG A 217 -27.45 9.98 3.64
CA ARG A 217 -26.71 8.91 4.30
C ARG A 217 -27.41 7.57 4.04
N SER A 218 -26.95 6.85 3.02
CA SER A 218 -27.39 5.46 2.80
C SER A 218 -26.58 4.51 3.68
N TRP A 219 -27.21 3.94 4.72
CA TRP A 219 -26.55 2.99 5.60
C TRP A 219 -26.50 1.59 4.97
N ASN A 220 -25.31 1.09 4.62
CA ASN A 220 -25.17 -0.26 4.11
C ASN A 220 -25.06 -1.25 5.28
N LYS A 221 -26.12 -2.07 5.42
CA LYS A 221 -26.33 -2.94 6.58
C LYS A 221 -25.30 -4.07 6.70
N LYS A 222 -24.84 -4.67 5.60
CA LYS A 222 -23.84 -5.76 5.57
C LYS A 222 -23.24 -5.88 4.16
N ILE A 223 -21.98 -5.52 3.97
CA ILE A 223 -21.25 -5.81 2.72
C ILE A 223 -20.22 -6.88 3.06
N TRP A 224 -20.57 -8.14 2.81
CA TRP A 224 -19.68 -9.28 3.04
C TRP A 224 -18.50 -9.21 2.07
N GLY A 225 -17.29 -9.23 2.63
CA GLY A 225 -16.04 -9.06 1.87
C GLY A 225 -15.59 -10.27 1.04
N SER A 226 -16.15 -11.46 1.25
CA SER A 226 -15.70 -12.67 0.56
C SER A 226 -16.83 -13.43 -0.15
N LYS A 227 -16.64 -13.68 -1.45
CA LYS A 227 -17.48 -14.54 -2.29
C LYS A 227 -17.05 -16.03 -2.26
N LYS A 228 -16.01 -16.37 -1.50
CA LYS A 228 -15.59 -17.76 -1.27
C LYS A 228 -15.68 -18.02 0.23
N ASN A 229 -16.33 -19.10 0.64
CA ASN A 229 -16.68 -19.48 2.01
C ASN A 229 -15.48 -19.68 2.98
N VAL A 230 -14.47 -18.80 2.98
CA VAL A 230 -13.22 -18.98 3.74
C VAL A 230 -13.28 -18.34 5.13
N CYS A 231 -14.11 -17.31 5.38
CA CYS A 231 -14.25 -16.75 6.73
C CYS A 231 -15.71 -16.46 7.07
N ARG A 232 -16.25 -17.21 8.05
CA ARG A 232 -17.66 -17.16 8.51
C ARG A 232 -17.97 -16.02 9.53
N TYR A 233 -17.04 -15.12 9.83
CA TYR A 233 -17.12 -14.29 11.06
C TYR A 233 -16.98 -12.75 10.87
N TRP A 234 -17.73 -12.11 9.97
CA TRP A 234 -17.62 -10.64 9.85
C TRP A 234 -18.94 -9.89 10.12
N ASP A 235 -18.98 -9.19 11.26
CA ASP A 235 -20.01 -8.21 11.62
C ASP A 235 -19.64 -6.75 11.22
N LYS A 236 -18.52 -6.52 10.52
CA LYS A 236 -17.98 -5.17 10.22
C LYS A 236 -17.57 -5.00 8.73
N SER A 237 -17.79 -3.80 8.18
CA SER A 237 -17.71 -3.46 6.75
C SER A 237 -16.32 -2.96 6.32
N LEU A 238 -15.84 -3.38 5.14
CA LEU A 238 -14.64 -2.84 4.48
C LEU A 238 -14.87 -1.45 3.83
N TRP A 239 -16.12 -1.02 3.72
CA TRP A 239 -16.53 0.29 3.21
C TRP A 239 -16.90 1.22 4.38
N SER A 240 -16.47 2.48 4.32
CA SER A 240 -16.88 3.49 5.29
C SER A 240 -18.27 4.04 4.97
N ASN A 241 -19.19 3.93 5.91
CA ASN A 241 -20.52 4.57 5.83
C ASN A 241 -20.50 6.02 6.38
N ARG A 242 -19.32 6.59 6.65
CA ARG A 242 -19.15 7.89 7.30
C ARG A 242 -18.29 8.85 6.49
N PHE A 243 -17.14 8.38 6.01
CA PHE A 243 -16.13 9.23 5.41
C PHE A 243 -15.70 8.73 4.03
N GLN A 244 -15.31 9.67 3.17
CA GLN A 244 -14.57 9.39 1.95
C GLN A 244 -13.54 10.50 1.75
N TRP A 245 -12.29 10.14 1.44
CA TRP A 245 -11.35 11.11 0.90
C TRP A 245 -11.82 11.65 -0.46
N LEU A 246 -11.52 12.92 -0.71
CA LEU A 246 -11.90 13.64 -1.93
C LEU A 246 -10.70 13.72 -2.88
N PRO A 247 -10.65 12.92 -3.96
CA PRO A 247 -9.66 13.11 -5.01
C PRO A 247 -9.89 14.43 -5.74
N CYS A 248 -8.82 14.98 -6.30
CA CYS A 248 -8.90 15.96 -7.37
C CYS A 248 -8.96 15.28 -8.74
N GLU A 249 -9.61 15.93 -9.69
CA GLU A 249 -9.70 15.56 -11.09
C GLU A 249 -8.46 16.01 -11.86
N VAL A 250 -7.94 15.10 -12.68
CA VAL A 250 -6.74 15.31 -13.49
C VAL A 250 -7.00 14.89 -14.93
N ASP A 251 -6.82 15.82 -15.86
CA ASP A 251 -6.88 15.57 -17.30
C ASP A 251 -5.49 15.55 -17.92
N PHE A 252 -5.40 15.10 -19.18
CA PHE A 252 -4.15 15.11 -19.94
C PHE A 252 -4.22 16.11 -21.10
N THR A 253 -3.45 17.19 -20.99
CA THR A 253 -3.28 18.17 -22.08
C THR A 253 -1.89 17.98 -22.70
N GLU A 254 -1.83 17.70 -24.01
CA GLU A 254 -0.58 17.40 -24.72
C GLU A 254 0.24 16.27 -24.05
N GLY A 255 -0.46 15.29 -23.47
CA GLY A 255 0.14 14.15 -22.78
C GLY A 255 0.61 14.42 -21.35
N LYS A 256 0.44 15.64 -20.84
CA LYS A 256 0.81 16.06 -19.47
C LYS A 256 -0.41 16.19 -18.57
N ALA A 257 -0.27 15.75 -17.33
CA ALA A 257 -1.26 15.85 -16.28
C ALA A 257 -1.57 17.32 -15.96
N ARG A 258 -2.86 17.63 -15.86
CA ARG A 258 -3.41 18.94 -15.49
C ARG A 258 -4.47 18.75 -14.44
N ILE A 259 -4.29 19.37 -13.29
CA ILE A 259 -5.30 19.37 -12.23
C ILE A 259 -6.41 20.32 -12.65
N ILE A 260 -7.63 19.80 -12.82
CA ILE A 260 -8.77 20.59 -13.31
C ILE A 260 -9.75 20.96 -12.21
N SER A 261 -9.70 20.32 -11.04
CA SER A 261 -10.48 20.67 -9.84
C SER A 261 -9.56 20.88 -8.62
N TYR A 262 -10.01 21.60 -7.59
CA TYR A 262 -9.15 21.90 -6.43
C TYR A 262 -8.63 20.64 -5.71
N ILE A 263 -7.44 20.71 -5.13
CA ILE A 263 -6.93 19.67 -4.23
C ILE A 263 -7.55 19.90 -2.85
N ASN A 264 -8.14 18.84 -2.26
CA ASN A 264 -8.72 18.94 -0.92
C ASN A 264 -7.68 19.47 0.08
N ASN A 265 -8.08 20.47 0.87
CA ASN A 265 -7.23 21.16 1.84
C ASN A 265 -6.01 21.93 1.25
N LEU A 266 -5.95 22.19 -0.06
CA LEU A 266 -4.94 23.06 -0.70
C LEU A 266 -5.62 24.20 -1.49
N HIS A 267 -5.45 25.43 -1.03
CA HIS A 267 -6.17 26.60 -1.52
C HIS A 267 -5.83 26.93 -2.98
N PRO A 268 -6.81 26.99 -3.91
CA PRO A 268 -6.55 27.08 -5.35
C PRO A 268 -5.95 28.42 -5.81
N ILE A 269 -6.15 29.50 -5.04
CA ILE A 269 -5.54 30.83 -5.29
C ILE A 269 -4.25 31.04 -4.48
N ARG A 270 -4.33 31.04 -3.14
CA ARG A 270 -3.18 31.32 -2.25
C ARG A 270 -2.01 30.35 -2.44
N GLN A 271 -2.30 29.09 -2.76
CA GLN A 271 -1.28 28.06 -2.97
C GLN A 271 -1.18 27.64 -4.45
N ARG A 272 -1.63 28.50 -5.38
CA ARG A 272 -1.65 28.22 -6.82
C ARG A 272 -0.29 27.79 -7.38
N ALA A 273 0.80 28.31 -6.83
CA ALA A 273 2.15 27.97 -7.27
C ALA A 273 2.52 26.49 -7.05
N LEU A 274 1.87 25.79 -6.11
CA LEU A 274 2.11 24.36 -5.86
C LEU A 274 1.43 23.45 -6.88
N TYR A 275 0.29 23.85 -7.46
CA TYR A 275 -0.46 23.03 -8.41
C TYR A 275 0.40 22.56 -9.60
N PRO A 276 1.09 23.43 -10.37
CA PRO A 276 1.93 23.00 -11.48
C PRO A 276 3.18 22.20 -11.05
N LEU A 277 3.59 22.29 -9.78
CA LEU A 277 4.66 21.45 -9.24
C LEU A 277 4.13 20.03 -8.94
N ILE A 278 2.96 19.93 -8.33
CA ILE A 278 2.29 18.64 -8.08
C ILE A 278 1.97 17.95 -9.42
N GLU A 279 1.50 18.68 -10.44
CA GLU A 279 1.30 18.16 -11.80
C GLU A 279 2.56 17.54 -12.39
N GLN A 280 3.73 18.14 -12.19
CA GLN A 280 5.00 17.58 -12.68
C GLN A 280 5.41 16.30 -11.95
N VAL A 281 5.09 16.17 -10.67
CA VAL A 281 5.28 14.91 -9.94
C VAL A 281 4.27 13.85 -10.41
N MET A 282 3.03 14.25 -10.71
CA MET A 282 2.04 13.37 -11.35
C MET A 282 2.54 12.89 -12.73
N ASP A 283 3.08 13.79 -13.56
CA ASP A 283 3.68 13.43 -14.86
C ASP A 283 4.79 12.38 -14.71
N ALA A 284 5.62 12.50 -13.68
CA ALA A 284 6.65 11.52 -13.37
C ALA A 284 6.08 10.19 -12.83
N ALA A 285 4.99 10.23 -12.06
CA ALA A 285 4.37 9.04 -11.47
C ALA A 285 3.56 8.21 -12.47
N VAL A 286 2.91 8.83 -13.46
CA VAL A 286 2.01 8.13 -14.39
C VAL A 286 2.71 6.98 -15.14
N PRO A 287 3.91 7.13 -15.74
CA PRO A 287 4.61 6.00 -16.36
C PRO A 287 4.93 4.85 -15.41
N LEU A 288 5.24 5.15 -14.14
CA LEU A 288 5.47 4.13 -13.14
C LEU A 288 4.17 3.39 -12.82
N TRP A 289 3.06 4.09 -12.63
CA TRP A 289 1.73 3.46 -12.43
C TRP A 289 1.30 2.61 -13.62
N GLU A 290 1.49 3.09 -14.84
CA GLU A 290 1.19 2.34 -16.07
C GLU A 290 1.97 1.00 -16.09
N GLU A 291 3.22 1.01 -15.65
CA GLU A 291 4.06 -0.19 -15.55
C GLU A 291 3.56 -1.16 -14.46
N ILE A 292 3.44 -0.69 -13.22
CA ILE A 292 3.16 -1.57 -12.08
C ILE A 292 1.75 -2.16 -12.14
N LEU A 293 0.75 -1.36 -12.57
CA LEU A 293 -0.61 -1.83 -12.75
C LEU A 293 -0.73 -2.71 -13.99
N GLY A 294 0.06 -2.46 -15.03
CA GLY A 294 0.15 -3.34 -16.20
C GLY A 294 0.77 -4.69 -15.85
N TYR A 295 1.66 -4.74 -14.86
CA TYR A 295 2.27 -5.97 -14.37
C TYR A 295 1.32 -6.77 -13.49
N THR A 296 0.72 -6.12 -12.49
CA THR A 296 -0.27 -6.72 -11.59
C THR A 296 -1.52 -7.18 -12.33
N GLY A 297 -1.97 -6.41 -13.32
CA GLY A 297 -3.19 -6.70 -14.07
C GLY A 297 -4.47 -6.57 -13.24
N THR A 298 -5.57 -7.11 -13.78
CA THR A 298 -6.89 -7.14 -13.13
C THR A 298 -7.27 -8.55 -12.68
N ASP A 299 -6.35 -9.51 -12.79
CA ASP A 299 -6.56 -10.86 -12.30
C ASP A 299 -6.29 -10.92 -10.79
N ARG A 300 -7.13 -11.65 -10.08
CA ARG A 300 -7.09 -11.84 -8.63
C ARG A 300 -6.07 -12.88 -8.19
N ARG A 301 -5.80 -13.85 -9.06
CA ARG A 301 -4.77 -14.87 -8.90
C ARG A 301 -3.85 -14.81 -10.13
N PRO A 302 -3.02 -13.76 -10.27
CA PRO A 302 -2.18 -13.61 -11.43
C PRO A 302 -1.14 -14.73 -11.49
N ASP A 303 -0.74 -15.12 -12.71
CA ASP A 303 0.43 -15.98 -12.91
C ASP A 303 1.68 -15.29 -12.35
N THR A 304 2.22 -15.82 -11.25
CA THR A 304 3.45 -15.32 -10.65
C THR A 304 4.63 -15.66 -11.55
N TYR A 305 5.50 -14.67 -11.80
CA TYR A 305 6.78 -14.95 -12.45
C TYR A 305 7.68 -15.74 -11.51
N LEU A 306 7.77 -17.06 -11.74
CA LEU A 306 8.54 -17.98 -10.91
C LEU A 306 10.00 -18.03 -11.38
N ARG A 307 10.92 -17.55 -10.53
CA ARG A 307 12.38 -17.71 -10.71
C ARG A 307 12.88 -19.07 -10.22
N MET A 308 12.10 -19.69 -9.34
CA MET A 308 12.36 -20.99 -8.75
C MET A 308 11.38 -21.99 -9.36
N VAL A 309 11.87 -23.13 -9.85
CA VAL A 309 10.99 -24.22 -10.32
C VAL A 309 10.65 -25.09 -9.11
N HIS A 310 9.36 -25.28 -8.86
CA HIS A 310 8.85 -26.04 -7.71
C HIS A 310 9.11 -27.56 -7.80
N ASP A 311 9.67 -28.06 -8.89
CA ASP A 311 9.79 -29.50 -9.13
C ASP A 311 10.84 -30.22 -8.26
N SER A 312 11.45 -29.62 -7.23
CA SER A 312 12.32 -30.35 -6.27
C SER A 312 12.75 -29.54 -5.02
N PRO A 313 11.86 -29.05 -4.13
CA PRO A 313 12.15 -29.26 -2.72
C PRO A 313 12.10 -30.77 -2.50
N TYR A 314 13.23 -31.39 -2.19
CA TYR A 314 13.27 -32.81 -1.86
C TYR A 314 13.96 -32.99 -0.53
N TYR A 315 13.49 -33.98 0.20
CA TYR A 315 14.04 -34.34 1.49
C TYR A 315 15.13 -35.39 1.30
N ILE A 316 16.26 -35.16 1.96
CA ILE A 316 17.25 -36.20 2.16
C ILE A 316 16.94 -36.84 3.51
N TYR A 317 16.47 -38.08 3.47
CA TYR A 317 16.18 -38.88 4.66
C TYR A 317 17.46 -39.53 5.18
N GLY A 318 17.64 -39.55 6.50
CA GLY A 318 18.71 -40.32 7.15
C GLY A 318 18.44 -41.84 7.05
N ASP A 319 19.49 -42.66 7.13
CA ASP A 319 19.48 -44.14 7.01
C ASP A 319 18.59 -44.93 8.02
N ARG A 320 17.71 -44.27 8.79
CA ARG A 320 16.74 -44.97 9.64
C ARG A 320 15.53 -45.33 8.80
N TYR A 321 15.48 -46.60 8.41
CA TYR A 321 14.34 -47.24 7.74
C TYR A 321 13.00 -46.79 8.36
N TYR A 322 12.12 -46.29 7.50
CA TYR A 322 10.69 -46.24 7.74
C TYR A 322 10.19 -47.70 7.78
N ASP A 323 9.67 -48.14 8.93
CA ASP A 323 8.69 -49.21 8.96
C ASP A 323 7.35 -48.50 8.87
N ASP A 324 6.71 -48.58 7.71
CA ASP A 324 5.36 -48.04 7.45
C ASP A 324 4.26 -48.93 8.09
N ASP A 325 4.65 -49.98 8.81
CA ASP A 325 3.79 -51.09 9.24
C ASP A 325 3.36 -51.02 10.74
N GLU A 326 3.62 -49.92 11.47
CA GLU A 326 3.21 -49.78 12.90
C GLU A 326 2.02 -48.82 13.13
N ASP A 327 1.30 -48.42 12.09
CA ASP A 327 0.02 -47.68 12.20
C ASP A 327 -1.10 -48.41 11.41
N GLU A 328 -1.10 -49.76 11.39
CA GLU A 328 -2.37 -50.48 11.14
C GLU A 328 -3.22 -50.31 12.40
N ASP A 329 -4.35 -49.63 12.23
CA ASP A 329 -5.40 -49.41 13.23
C ASP A 329 -5.63 -50.69 14.07
N GLU A 330 -5.13 -50.74 15.31
CA GLU A 330 -5.74 -51.59 16.33
C GLU A 330 -7.04 -50.89 16.75
N ASP A 331 -8.08 -51.15 15.96
CA ASP A 331 -9.49 -51.07 16.39
C ASP A 331 -9.64 -51.98 17.62
N ASP A 332 -9.26 -51.48 18.81
CA ASP A 332 -9.66 -52.11 20.06
C ASP A 332 -11.16 -51.82 20.27
N GLU A 333 -11.97 -52.76 19.78
CA GLU A 333 -13.35 -52.98 20.23
C GLU A 333 -13.33 -53.31 21.74
N ASP A 334 -13.20 -52.31 22.60
CA ASP A 334 -13.50 -52.47 24.03
C ASP A 334 -14.96 -52.07 24.28
N GLU A 335 -15.76 -53.12 24.47
CA GLU A 335 -17.19 -53.11 24.81
C GLU A 335 -17.49 -52.21 26.02
N ASP A 336 -18.55 -51.41 25.85
CA ASP A 336 -19.22 -50.61 26.88
C ASP A 336 -19.36 -51.32 28.24
N GLU A 337 -18.92 -50.68 29.33
CA GLU A 337 -19.59 -50.79 30.64
C GLU A 337 -19.26 -49.58 31.55
N ASP A 338 -20.21 -48.64 31.55
CA ASP A 338 -20.73 -47.85 32.69
C ASP A 338 -19.97 -46.66 33.33
N GLU A 339 -20.67 -45.52 33.20
CA GLU A 339 -20.99 -44.46 34.19
C GLU A 339 -20.04 -43.25 34.40
N ASP A 340 -20.51 -42.12 33.87
CA ASP A 340 -20.47 -40.74 34.37
C ASP A 340 -19.09 -40.06 34.61
N ASP A 341 -18.61 -39.25 33.64
CA ASP A 341 -17.94 -37.94 33.86
C ASP A 341 -17.62 -37.23 32.51
N GLU A 342 -18.63 -36.60 31.88
CA GLU A 342 -18.56 -35.97 30.53
C GLU A 342 -17.81 -34.62 30.42
N ASP A 343 -16.99 -34.20 31.39
CA ASP A 343 -16.34 -32.86 31.35
C ASP A 343 -14.78 -32.86 31.53
N GLU A 344 -14.14 -34.01 31.81
CA GLU A 344 -12.65 -34.09 31.96
C GLU A 344 -11.93 -34.84 30.81
N GLU A 345 -12.62 -35.64 30.00
CA GLU A 345 -11.98 -36.45 28.94
C GLU A 345 -11.62 -35.65 27.66
N GLU A 346 -12.44 -34.65 27.28
CA GLU A 346 -12.16 -33.80 26.10
C GLU A 346 -10.86 -33.00 26.26
N TYR A 347 -10.51 -32.61 27.49
CA TYR A 347 -9.27 -31.86 27.79
C TYR A 347 -8.00 -32.72 27.74
N ASP A 348 -8.10 -34.02 28.04
CA ASP A 348 -6.95 -34.92 27.97
C ASP A 348 -6.73 -35.42 26.53
N GLU A 349 -7.78 -35.74 25.76
CA GLU A 349 -7.66 -36.11 24.34
C GLU A 349 -7.01 -35.00 23.50
N GLU A 350 -7.47 -33.76 23.60
CA GLU A 350 -6.93 -32.63 22.82
C GLU A 350 -5.44 -32.39 23.14
N ARG A 351 -5.05 -32.58 24.40
CA ARG A 351 -3.67 -32.45 24.88
C ARG A 351 -2.79 -33.62 24.43
N TRP A 352 -3.32 -34.84 24.41
CA TRP A 352 -2.64 -36.02 23.89
C TRP A 352 -2.44 -35.95 22.38
N GLU A 353 -3.46 -35.56 21.61
CA GLU A 353 -3.35 -35.32 20.17
C GLU A 353 -2.31 -34.23 19.85
N THR A 354 -2.33 -33.11 20.57
CA THR A 354 -1.38 -32.02 20.39
C THR A 354 0.06 -32.45 20.69
N ASN A 355 0.27 -33.20 21.78
CA ASN A 355 1.58 -33.76 22.12
C ASN A 355 2.04 -34.81 21.10
N SER A 356 1.13 -35.64 20.60
CA SER A 356 1.40 -36.66 19.56
C SER A 356 1.79 -36.01 18.23
N ARG A 357 1.08 -34.95 17.81
CA ARG A 357 1.39 -34.17 16.60
C ARG A 357 2.74 -33.44 16.71
N ALA A 358 3.03 -32.80 17.83
CA ALA A 358 4.30 -32.13 18.07
C ALA A 358 5.48 -33.12 18.08
N ALA A 359 5.31 -34.29 18.71
CA ALA A 359 6.31 -35.36 18.71
C ALA A 359 6.51 -35.96 17.31
N ARG A 360 5.44 -36.20 16.53
CA ARG A 360 5.53 -36.64 15.13
C ARG A 360 6.30 -35.62 14.27
N ARG A 361 6.05 -34.32 14.46
CA ARG A 361 6.80 -33.24 13.77
C ARG A 361 8.29 -33.26 14.12
N GLU A 362 8.64 -33.25 15.40
CA GLU A 362 10.05 -33.25 15.83
C GLU A 362 10.79 -34.51 15.33
N LYS A 363 10.11 -35.66 15.31
CA LYS A 363 10.62 -36.93 14.77
C LYS A 363 10.81 -36.89 13.25
N LEU A 364 9.89 -36.27 12.50
CA LEU A 364 10.01 -36.06 11.06
C LEU A 364 11.18 -35.13 10.74
N ASP A 365 11.22 -33.93 11.32
CA ASP A 365 12.25 -32.91 11.05
C ASP A 365 13.66 -33.32 11.51
N SER A 366 13.78 -34.22 12.48
CA SER A 366 15.08 -34.77 12.90
C SER A 366 15.62 -35.88 11.98
N ASN A 367 14.79 -36.49 11.14
CA ASN A 367 15.16 -37.57 10.23
C ASN A 367 15.31 -37.15 8.77
N ARG A 368 15.02 -35.88 8.43
CA ARG A 368 15.06 -35.37 7.05
C ARG A 368 15.71 -34.00 6.95
N GLU A 369 16.47 -33.75 5.89
CA GLU A 369 17.02 -32.42 5.55
C GLU A 369 16.31 -31.91 4.28
N LEU A 370 15.54 -30.83 4.40
CA LEU A 370 14.91 -30.17 3.25
C LEU A 370 15.97 -29.47 2.40
N ILE A 371 16.10 -29.87 1.14
CA ILE A 371 16.92 -29.17 0.16
C ILE A 371 16.09 -28.09 -0.53
N LEU A 372 16.46 -26.82 -0.37
CA LEU A 372 15.77 -25.70 -1.00
C LEU A 372 16.01 -25.68 -2.50
N PRO A 373 14.99 -25.35 -3.32
CA PRO A 373 15.13 -25.33 -4.76
C PRO A 373 16.23 -24.37 -5.19
N SER A 374 16.91 -24.69 -6.30
CA SER A 374 17.80 -23.75 -6.99
C SER A 374 17.01 -22.95 -8.03
N PRO A 375 17.45 -21.73 -8.41
CA PRO A 375 16.82 -21.02 -9.52
C PRO A 375 16.97 -21.84 -10.80
N LYS A 376 15.98 -21.76 -11.69
CA LYS A 376 16.14 -22.31 -13.04
C LYS A 376 17.24 -21.56 -13.79
N PRO A 377 17.87 -22.17 -14.81
CA PRO A 377 18.76 -21.43 -15.71
C PRO A 377 18.03 -20.23 -16.33
N TYR A 378 18.69 -19.08 -16.37
CA TYR A 378 18.12 -17.88 -16.99
C TYR A 378 17.94 -18.10 -18.50
N ALA A 379 16.72 -17.96 -18.99
CA ALA A 379 16.33 -18.26 -20.37
C ALA A 379 15.65 -17.06 -21.07
N GLN A 380 15.33 -17.23 -22.35
CA GLN A 380 14.64 -16.18 -23.13
C GLN A 380 13.28 -15.81 -22.53
N ASP A 381 12.51 -16.78 -22.02
CA ASP A 381 11.22 -16.53 -21.39
C ASP A 381 11.33 -15.65 -20.13
N ASP A 382 12.46 -15.72 -19.42
CA ASP A 382 12.74 -14.85 -18.26
C ASP A 382 12.93 -13.41 -18.70
N ARG A 383 13.71 -13.21 -19.76
CA ARG A 383 13.88 -11.91 -20.40
C ARG A 383 12.53 -11.34 -20.87
N GLU A 384 11.66 -12.17 -21.43
CA GLU A 384 10.30 -11.76 -21.82
C GLU A 384 9.42 -11.36 -20.63
N ASN A 385 9.64 -11.91 -19.43
CA ASN A 385 8.95 -11.48 -18.20
C ASN A 385 9.49 -10.14 -17.65
N VAL A 386 10.81 -9.95 -17.68
CA VAL A 386 11.46 -8.66 -17.36
C VAL A 386 10.94 -7.56 -18.31
N PHE A 387 10.64 -7.94 -19.55
CA PHE A 387 10.20 -7.06 -20.62
C PHE A 387 8.73 -7.22 -20.98
N LYS A 388 7.95 -7.90 -20.13
CA LYS A 388 6.52 -8.11 -20.38
C LYS A 388 5.94 -6.73 -20.63
N GLY A 389 5.36 -6.55 -21.82
CA GLY A 389 4.82 -5.28 -22.28
C GLY A 389 3.62 -4.89 -21.43
N CYS A 390 3.90 -4.46 -20.21
CA CYS A 390 2.95 -4.20 -19.15
C CYS A 390 2.68 -2.70 -19.16
N LYS A 391 1.67 -2.28 -19.92
CA LYS A 391 1.22 -0.89 -19.89
C LYS A 391 -0.28 -0.83 -19.68
N ALA A 392 -0.68 -0.61 -18.43
CA ALA A 392 -2.07 -0.28 -18.13
C ALA A 392 -2.44 1.03 -18.81
N ASN A 393 -3.57 1.06 -19.52
CA ASN A 393 -4.05 2.28 -20.14
C ASN A 393 -4.92 3.07 -19.15
N ILE A 394 -4.27 3.80 -18.25
CA ILE A 394 -4.96 4.56 -17.20
C ILE A 394 -5.42 5.95 -17.64
N ARG A 395 -4.94 6.45 -18.80
CA ARG A 395 -5.13 7.86 -19.19
C ARG A 395 -6.47 8.18 -19.84
N GLN A 396 -7.21 7.18 -20.32
CA GLN A 396 -8.34 7.38 -21.25
C GLN A 396 -9.47 8.25 -20.70
N GLN A 397 -9.77 8.17 -19.40
CA GLN A 397 -10.92 8.84 -18.78
C GLN A 397 -10.53 10.02 -17.87
N GLY A 398 -9.26 10.45 -17.94
CA GLY A 398 -8.67 11.26 -16.87
C GLY A 398 -8.47 10.45 -15.59
N LEU A 399 -7.77 11.03 -14.62
CA LEU A 399 -7.46 10.40 -13.33
C LEU A 399 -8.15 11.13 -12.18
N GLN A 400 -8.46 10.37 -11.12
CA GLN A 400 -8.79 10.90 -9.81
C GLN A 400 -7.61 10.63 -8.88
N ILE A 401 -7.03 11.67 -8.31
CA ILE A 401 -5.83 11.56 -7.48
C ILE A 401 -6.04 12.27 -6.13
N ILE A 402 -5.80 11.55 -5.04
CA ILE A 402 -5.77 12.11 -3.69
C ILE A 402 -4.32 12.52 -3.39
N VAL A 403 -4.14 13.74 -2.90
CA VAL A 403 -2.82 14.32 -2.66
C VAL A 403 -2.57 14.44 -1.16
N LYS A 404 -1.37 14.05 -0.71
CA LYS A 404 -0.90 14.24 0.65
C LYS A 404 0.52 14.80 0.67
N LEU A 405 0.74 15.86 1.45
CA LEU A 405 2.08 16.36 1.78
C LEU A 405 2.27 16.27 3.29
N ALA A 406 3.35 15.64 3.71
CA ALA A 406 3.68 15.50 5.12
C ALA A 406 5.20 15.53 5.33
N ASN A 407 5.60 16.10 6.46
CA ASN A 407 6.98 16.19 6.88
C ASN A 407 7.16 15.45 8.20
N ILE A 408 8.28 14.74 8.33
CA ILE A 408 8.74 14.23 9.62
C ILE A 408 9.92 15.09 10.06
N HIS A 409 9.85 15.63 11.26
CA HIS A 409 10.87 16.44 11.91
C HIS A 409 11.43 15.71 13.12
N LEU A 410 12.76 15.64 13.19
CA LEU A 410 13.52 15.11 14.32
C LEU A 410 14.34 16.23 14.93
N THR A 411 14.46 16.20 16.25
CA THR A 411 15.22 17.17 17.03
C THR A 411 16.19 16.45 17.94
N PRO A 412 17.25 17.09 18.45
CA PRO A 412 18.13 16.48 19.45
C PRO A 412 17.37 15.92 20.68
N ASP A 413 16.24 16.52 21.06
CA ASP A 413 15.39 16.06 22.16
C ASP A 413 14.48 14.89 21.79
N LYS A 414 14.16 14.75 20.49
CA LYS A 414 13.32 13.68 19.92
C LYS A 414 14.01 13.11 18.66
N PRO A 415 15.13 12.38 18.84
CA PRO A 415 16.03 12.05 17.73
C PRO A 415 15.58 10.86 16.91
N ASP A 416 14.62 10.07 17.39
CA ASP A 416 14.18 8.82 16.77
C ASP A 416 12.70 8.90 16.35
N TYR A 417 12.39 8.38 15.16
CA TYR A 417 11.05 8.12 14.68
C TYR A 417 10.76 6.62 14.74
N PRO A 418 9.70 6.18 15.44
CA PRO A 418 9.43 4.76 15.67
C PRO A 418 8.92 4.00 14.43
N GLY A 419 8.65 4.68 13.31
CA GLY A 419 8.03 4.09 12.13
C GLY A 419 6.50 4.14 12.17
N GLY A 420 5.88 3.53 11.16
CA GLY A 420 4.42 3.39 11.02
C GLY A 420 3.95 1.95 11.14
N SER A 421 2.64 1.75 11.26
CA SER A 421 2.01 0.43 11.20
C SER A 421 1.92 -0.09 9.76
N TRP A 422 1.80 -1.42 9.61
CA TRP A 422 1.41 -2.03 8.35
C TRP A 422 0.00 -1.57 7.97
N HIS A 423 -0.17 -1.11 6.73
CA HIS A 423 -1.47 -0.68 6.23
C HIS A 423 -1.56 -0.74 4.70
N VAL A 424 -2.79 -0.67 4.21
CA VAL A 424 -3.17 -0.46 2.81
C VAL A 424 -3.70 0.98 2.69
N GLU A 425 -3.55 1.61 1.54
CA GLU A 425 -4.03 2.98 1.38
C GLU A 425 -5.55 3.03 1.20
N GLY A 426 -6.18 3.80 2.09
CA GLY A 426 -7.60 4.07 2.07
C GLY A 426 -8.51 2.92 2.49
N MET A 427 -9.81 3.12 2.28
CA MET A 427 -10.85 2.10 2.46
C MET A 427 -11.50 1.73 1.12
N SER A 428 -12.29 0.65 1.07
CA SER A 428 -12.84 0.14 -0.20
C SER A 428 -13.75 1.12 -0.95
N ASN A 429 -14.35 2.11 -0.28
CA ASN A 429 -15.13 3.17 -0.92
C ASN A 429 -14.28 4.23 -1.64
N GLU A 430 -12.98 4.27 -1.39
CA GLU A 430 -12.05 5.23 -2.01
C GLU A 430 -11.37 4.67 -3.26
N TRP A 431 -11.53 3.37 -3.55
CA TRP A 431 -11.09 2.72 -4.79
C TRP A 431 -9.63 2.99 -5.18
N ILE A 432 -8.73 3.18 -4.20
CA ILE A 432 -7.31 3.41 -4.46
C ILE A 432 -6.69 2.12 -5.02
N CYS A 433 -6.10 2.19 -6.21
CA CYS A 433 -5.45 1.05 -6.87
C CYS A 433 -3.93 1.11 -6.86
N ALA A 434 -3.33 2.29 -6.71
CA ALA A 434 -1.89 2.47 -6.64
C ALA A 434 -1.51 3.74 -5.87
N THR A 435 -0.27 3.74 -5.39
CA THR A 435 0.32 4.86 -4.66
C THR A 435 1.65 5.24 -5.30
N ALA A 436 1.96 6.53 -5.33
CA ALA A 436 3.31 7.03 -5.60
C ALA A 436 3.75 7.97 -4.47
N ILE A 437 4.97 7.80 -3.97
CA ILE A 437 5.56 8.62 -2.90
C ILE A 437 6.87 9.21 -3.41
N TYR A 438 6.95 10.54 -3.40
CA TYR A 438 8.14 11.30 -3.75
C TYR A 438 8.80 11.87 -2.50
N TYR A 439 10.04 11.47 -2.24
CA TYR A 439 10.85 11.96 -1.12
C TYR A 439 11.61 13.19 -1.59
N TYR A 440 11.01 14.38 -1.43
CA TYR A 440 11.49 15.58 -2.10
C TYR A 440 12.56 16.37 -1.32
N ASP A 441 12.73 16.09 -0.03
CA ASP A 441 13.71 16.75 0.83
C ASP A 441 14.02 15.86 2.04
N CYS A 442 15.29 15.46 2.19
CA CYS A 442 15.74 14.68 3.34
C CYS A 442 17.08 15.25 3.83
N ASP A 443 17.15 15.71 5.08
CA ASP A 443 18.37 16.25 5.69
C ASP A 443 18.57 15.67 7.09
N ASN A 444 19.82 15.35 7.40
CA ASN A 444 20.28 14.89 8.72
C ASN A 444 19.54 13.67 9.30
N VAL A 445 19.06 12.76 8.46
CA VAL A 445 18.40 11.53 8.90
C VAL A 445 19.26 10.32 8.52
N THR A 446 19.21 9.26 9.34
CA THR A 446 19.73 7.96 8.94
C THR A 446 18.98 7.44 7.70
N GLU A 447 19.50 6.39 7.09
CA GLU A 447 18.74 5.66 6.07
C GLU A 447 17.35 5.29 6.61
N SER A 448 16.33 5.52 5.79
CA SER A 448 14.94 5.19 6.10
C SER A 448 14.38 4.33 4.97
N TYR A 449 13.40 3.50 5.30
CA TYR A 449 12.92 2.47 4.39
C TYR A 449 11.39 2.42 4.36
N LEU A 450 10.85 2.02 3.21
CA LEU A 450 9.47 1.63 3.02
C LEU A 450 9.40 0.10 2.91
N GLY A 451 8.85 -0.56 3.92
CA GLY A 451 8.69 -2.01 3.95
C GLY A 451 7.43 -2.43 3.20
N PHE A 452 7.45 -3.61 2.57
CA PHE A 452 6.35 -4.19 1.80
C PHE A 452 6.09 -5.64 2.20
N ARG A 453 4.81 -6.00 2.34
CA ARG A 453 4.34 -7.37 2.50
C ARG A 453 3.07 -7.62 1.69
N GLN A 454 2.78 -8.88 1.40
CA GLN A 454 1.60 -9.29 0.64
C GLN A 454 0.98 -10.56 1.23
N ASN A 455 -0.29 -10.80 0.91
CA ASN A 455 -0.95 -12.07 1.22
C ASN A 455 -0.33 -13.21 0.38
N ALA A 456 -0.46 -14.45 0.83
CA ALA A 456 -0.15 -15.65 0.07
C ALA A 456 -1.38 -16.57 -0.03
N ASP A 457 -1.52 -17.27 -1.16
CA ASP A 457 -2.57 -18.28 -1.33
C ASP A 457 -2.30 -19.47 -0.41
N SER A 458 -3.10 -19.62 0.65
CA SER A 458 -2.93 -20.68 1.65
C SER A 458 -3.13 -22.08 1.07
N GLU A 459 -4.03 -22.21 0.10
CA GLU A 459 -4.26 -23.47 -0.63
C GLU A 459 -2.98 -23.89 -1.38
N ALA A 460 -2.28 -22.94 -1.99
CA ALA A 460 -1.03 -23.20 -2.68
C ALA A 460 0.15 -23.50 -1.73
N LEU A 461 0.15 -22.94 -0.51
CA LEU A 461 1.12 -23.31 0.52
C LEU A 461 0.99 -24.78 0.91
N VAL A 462 -0.24 -25.27 1.11
CA VAL A 462 -0.52 -26.65 1.53
C VAL A 462 -0.31 -27.66 0.40
N GLN A 463 -0.68 -27.31 -0.84
CA GLN A 463 -0.43 -28.17 -2.01
C GLN A 463 1.08 -28.43 -2.26
N GLY A 464 1.96 -27.61 -1.70
CA GLY A 464 3.41 -27.79 -1.78
C GLY A 464 4.03 -28.72 -0.73
N ALA A 465 3.23 -29.29 0.19
CA ALA A 465 3.70 -30.25 1.18
C ALA A 465 4.05 -31.61 0.55
N GLU A 466 5.12 -32.26 1.00
CA GLU A 466 5.45 -33.64 0.56
C GLU A 466 4.49 -34.69 1.16
N GLY A 467 3.87 -34.40 2.32
CA GLY A 467 2.91 -35.29 2.98
C GLY A 467 2.11 -34.59 4.07
N GLN A 468 1.13 -35.30 4.63
CA GLN A 468 0.37 -34.82 5.80
C GLN A 468 1.36 -34.49 6.92
N TYR A 469 1.20 -33.32 7.56
CA TYR A 469 2.08 -32.81 8.63
C TYR A 469 3.47 -32.26 8.21
N ASP A 470 3.73 -31.98 6.92
CA ASP A 470 4.98 -31.33 6.46
C ASP A 470 5.07 -29.81 6.77
N TYR A 471 4.76 -29.44 8.00
CA TYR A 471 4.67 -28.03 8.40
C TYR A 471 6.05 -27.37 8.45
N GLY A 472 7.05 -28.05 9.03
CA GLY A 472 8.43 -27.55 9.07
C GLY A 472 9.01 -27.27 7.68
N GLY A 473 8.63 -28.10 6.69
CA GLY A 473 8.97 -27.91 5.29
C GLY A 473 8.44 -26.64 4.67
N ILE A 474 7.12 -26.44 4.80
CA ILE A 474 6.41 -25.26 4.30
C ILE A 474 6.96 -24.00 4.97
N GLU A 475 7.11 -24.02 6.30
CA GLU A 475 7.65 -22.90 7.08
C GLU A 475 9.05 -22.52 6.60
N TYR A 476 9.92 -23.49 6.35
CA TYR A 476 11.29 -23.25 5.89
C TYR A 476 11.37 -22.81 4.43
N LEU A 477 10.55 -23.40 3.55
CA LEU A 477 10.53 -23.08 2.12
C LEU A 477 9.98 -21.67 1.85
N TYR A 478 8.91 -21.29 2.55
CA TYR A 478 8.18 -20.05 2.31
C TYR A 478 8.40 -18.98 3.37
N GLY A 479 9.05 -19.29 4.50
CA GLY A 479 9.30 -18.34 5.59
C GLY A 479 8.00 -17.84 6.22
N VAL A 480 7.04 -18.73 6.37
CA VAL A 480 5.76 -18.53 7.07
C VAL A 480 5.78 -19.37 8.34
N ARG A 481 4.80 -19.19 9.23
CA ARG A 481 4.64 -20.01 10.43
C ARG A 481 3.19 -20.48 10.54
N GLN A 482 3.00 -21.71 11.02
CA GLN A 482 1.67 -22.20 11.33
C GLN A 482 1.03 -21.32 12.40
N GLU A 483 -0.28 -21.08 12.28
CA GLU A 483 -1.09 -20.26 13.20
C GLU A 483 -0.68 -18.77 13.25
N GLU A 484 0.29 -18.36 12.44
CA GLU A 484 0.59 -16.94 12.19
C GLU A 484 -0.11 -16.45 10.91
N ALA A 485 -0.21 -15.13 10.79
CA ALA A 485 -0.81 -14.47 9.65
C ALA A 485 -0.19 -14.92 8.31
N CYS A 486 -1.02 -15.18 7.29
CA CYS A 486 -0.60 -15.54 5.93
C CYS A 486 0.06 -14.38 5.15
N ALA A 487 1.04 -13.70 5.77
CA ALA A 487 1.69 -12.51 5.25
C ALA A 487 3.15 -12.80 4.86
N GLN A 488 3.48 -12.66 3.59
CA GLN A 488 4.86 -12.74 3.11
C GLN A 488 5.51 -11.35 3.08
N ASN A 489 6.52 -11.15 3.93
CA ASN A 489 7.39 -9.98 3.87
C ASN A 489 8.23 -10.02 2.58
N LEU A 490 7.96 -9.10 1.65
CA LEU A 490 8.64 -9.03 0.36
C LEU A 490 10.02 -8.36 0.48
N GLY A 491 10.14 -7.37 1.35
CA GLY A 491 11.37 -6.62 1.56
C GLY A 491 11.09 -5.14 1.80
N ARG A 492 12.10 -4.31 1.57
CA ARG A 492 12.04 -2.87 1.81
C ARG A 492 12.80 -2.08 0.75
N VAL A 493 12.34 -0.87 0.44
CA VAL A 493 13.00 0.07 -0.48
C VAL A 493 13.58 1.24 0.31
N LEU A 494 14.84 1.60 0.05
CA LEU A 494 15.48 2.78 0.62
C LEU A 494 14.77 4.06 0.15
N THR A 495 14.44 4.95 1.08
CA THR A 495 13.66 6.18 0.82
C THR A 495 14.52 7.44 0.89
N GLN A 496 15.47 7.54 -0.04
CA GLN A 496 16.41 8.66 -0.13
C GLN A 496 15.82 9.88 -0.85
N GLU A 497 16.45 11.05 -0.64
CA GLU A 497 16.06 12.29 -1.33
C GLU A 497 16.09 12.14 -2.86
N GLY A 498 15.05 12.64 -3.52
CA GLY A 498 14.91 12.62 -4.97
C GLY A 498 14.32 11.31 -5.52
N ARG A 499 14.06 10.31 -4.66
CA ARG A 499 13.46 9.06 -5.09
C ARG A 499 11.94 9.16 -5.19
N LEU A 500 11.41 8.72 -6.32
CA LEU A 500 9.99 8.42 -6.54
C LEU A 500 9.79 6.91 -6.47
N ILE A 501 8.86 6.46 -5.63
CA ILE A 501 8.47 5.05 -5.49
C ILE A 501 7.00 4.91 -5.88
N ALA A 502 6.64 3.94 -6.69
CA ALA A 502 5.26 3.60 -7.01
C ALA A 502 4.99 2.13 -6.73
N PHE A 503 3.83 1.82 -6.16
CA PHE A 503 3.42 0.46 -5.83
C PHE A 503 1.89 0.31 -5.91
N PRO A 504 1.40 -0.89 -6.27
CA PRO A 504 -0.04 -1.16 -6.34
C PRO A 504 -0.61 -1.35 -4.94
N ASN A 505 -1.89 -1.01 -4.76
CA ASN A 505 -2.60 -1.11 -3.47
C ASN A 505 -2.99 -2.56 -3.10
N VAL A 506 -2.33 -3.54 -3.73
CA VAL A 506 -2.33 -4.96 -3.33
C VAL A 506 -1.25 -5.28 -2.29
N LEU A 507 -0.28 -4.37 -2.12
CA LEU A 507 0.79 -4.50 -1.14
C LEU A 507 0.42 -3.74 0.12
N GLN A 508 0.54 -4.40 1.27
CA GLN A 508 0.65 -3.68 2.53
C GLN A 508 2.04 -3.08 2.65
N HIS A 509 2.10 -1.89 3.21
CA HIS A 509 3.36 -1.19 3.38
C HIS A 509 3.44 -0.51 4.75
N ARG A 510 4.67 -0.21 5.18
CA ARG A 510 4.94 0.56 6.40
C ARG A 510 6.19 1.41 6.24
N VAL A 511 6.20 2.54 6.92
CA VAL A 511 7.43 3.30 7.14
C VAL A 511 8.24 2.61 8.23
N GLU A 512 9.50 2.29 7.97
CA GLU A 512 10.41 1.74 8.99
C GLU A 512 10.98 2.84 9.91
N PRO A 513 11.42 2.48 11.13
CA PRO A 513 12.07 3.41 12.05
C PRO A 513 13.32 4.05 11.44
N PHE A 514 13.60 5.30 11.81
CA PHE A 514 14.83 6.02 11.46
C PHE A 514 15.09 7.14 12.48
N GLY A 515 16.32 7.66 12.53
CA GLY A 515 16.70 8.68 13.50
C GLY A 515 17.59 9.78 12.90
N LEU A 516 18.11 10.65 13.76
CA LEU A 516 19.10 11.66 13.37
C LEU A 516 20.45 11.01 13.03
N GLN A 517 21.05 11.45 11.93
CA GLN A 517 22.42 11.06 11.59
C GLN A 517 23.44 11.78 12.48
N ASP A 518 23.34 13.11 12.59
CA ASP A 518 24.03 13.92 13.58
C ASP A 518 23.03 14.33 14.67
N GLN A 519 23.14 13.72 15.86
CA GLN A 519 22.25 13.97 17.00
C GLN A 519 22.33 15.39 17.56
N SER A 520 23.31 16.20 17.16
CA SER A 520 23.45 17.59 17.62
C SER A 520 22.61 18.60 16.83
N ARG A 521 22.08 18.22 15.67
CA ARG A 521 21.36 19.09 14.75
C ARG A 521 19.96 18.51 14.47
N PRO A 522 18.92 19.35 14.25
CA PRO A 522 17.65 18.86 13.74
C PRO A 522 17.79 18.18 12.37
N GLY A 523 16.79 17.39 12.00
CA GLY A 523 16.72 16.71 10.71
C GLY A 523 15.28 16.54 10.26
N HIS A 524 15.08 16.24 8.98
CA HIS A 524 13.75 16.05 8.43
C HIS A 524 13.71 15.06 7.26
N ARG A 525 12.51 14.56 7.01
CA ARG A 525 12.15 13.80 5.82
C ARG A 525 10.78 14.29 5.32
N LYS A 526 10.74 14.81 4.10
CA LYS A 526 9.52 15.39 3.51
C LYS A 526 9.04 14.58 2.31
N ILE A 527 7.73 14.37 2.24
CA ILE A 527 7.11 13.55 1.19
C ILE A 527 5.93 14.24 0.51
N LEU A 528 5.77 13.96 -0.79
CA LEU A 528 4.54 14.16 -1.55
C LEU A 528 4.03 12.77 -1.95
N ALA A 529 2.88 12.38 -1.41
CA ALA A 529 2.20 11.14 -1.75
C ALA A 529 0.98 11.42 -2.65
N LEU A 530 0.83 10.56 -3.66
CA LEU A 530 -0.25 10.57 -4.63
C LEU A 530 -0.93 9.21 -4.58
N PHE A 531 -2.23 9.19 -4.27
CA PHE A 531 -3.03 7.97 -4.27
C PHE A 531 -3.95 7.99 -5.48
N LEU A 532 -3.71 7.04 -6.39
CA LEU A 532 -4.46 6.88 -7.63
C LEU A 532 -5.73 6.09 -7.35
N VAL A 533 -6.88 6.71 -7.60
CA VAL A 533 -8.18 6.02 -7.65
C VAL A 533 -8.26 5.26 -8.97
N ASP A 534 -8.81 4.04 -8.94
CA ASP A 534 -8.99 3.19 -10.11
C ASP A 534 -9.73 3.95 -11.23
N PRO A 535 -9.11 4.19 -12.40
CA PRO A 535 -9.73 4.92 -13.50
C PRO A 535 -11.02 4.27 -14.02
N HIS A 536 -11.25 2.97 -13.75
CA HIS A 536 -12.47 2.26 -14.15
C HIS A 536 -13.66 2.56 -13.22
N GLN A 537 -13.45 3.18 -12.05
CA GLN A 537 -14.49 3.59 -11.11
C GLN A 537 -14.33 5.05 -10.71
N ARG A 538 -15.28 5.90 -11.12
CA ARG A 538 -15.31 7.29 -10.66
C ARG A 538 -16.00 7.41 -9.32
N ILE A 539 -15.33 7.99 -8.32
CA ILE A 539 -15.88 8.28 -6.99
C ILE A 539 -16.22 9.77 -6.85
N ILE A 540 -16.83 10.16 -5.72
CA ILE A 540 -17.12 11.55 -5.39
C ILE A 540 -15.79 12.32 -5.30
N SER A 541 -15.63 13.41 -6.05
CA SER A 541 -14.40 14.21 -6.08
C SER A 541 -14.64 15.67 -5.71
N THR A 542 -13.56 16.45 -5.63
CA THR A 542 -13.64 17.91 -5.45
C THR A 542 -14.31 18.63 -6.62
N ALA A 543 -14.49 17.99 -7.77
CA ALA A 543 -15.35 18.52 -8.84
C ALA A 543 -16.84 18.43 -8.50
N ASN A 544 -17.26 17.54 -7.60
CA ASN A 544 -18.67 17.40 -7.20
C ASN A 544 -18.98 18.12 -5.88
N VAL A 545 -17.95 18.29 -5.04
CA VAL A 545 -18.07 18.81 -3.68
C VAL A 545 -17.42 20.19 -3.61
N PRO A 546 -18.21 21.27 -3.40
CA PRO A 546 -17.63 22.59 -3.18
C PRO A 546 -16.70 22.60 -1.96
N PRO A 547 -15.74 23.54 -1.88
CA PRO A 547 -14.86 23.65 -0.73
C PRO A 547 -15.63 23.71 0.59
N GLN A 548 -15.24 22.87 1.54
CA GLN A 548 -15.95 22.67 2.79
C GLN A 548 -15.42 23.54 3.94
N ARG A 549 -14.29 24.21 3.73
CA ARG A 549 -13.56 24.99 4.72
C ARG A 549 -14.28 26.28 5.06
N HIS A 550 -14.56 26.51 6.34
CA HIS A 550 -15.21 27.73 6.81
C HIS A 550 -14.42 28.98 6.45
N ASP A 551 -13.10 28.97 6.63
CA ASP A 551 -12.24 30.11 6.33
C ASP A 551 -12.24 30.48 4.84
N TRP A 552 -12.35 29.50 3.94
CA TRP A 552 -12.45 29.77 2.50
C TRP A 552 -13.82 30.33 2.13
N TRP A 553 -14.88 29.76 2.69
CA TRP A 553 -16.24 30.25 2.46
C TRP A 553 -16.45 31.66 3.02
N ALA A 554 -15.95 31.94 4.22
CA ALA A 554 -16.10 33.23 4.88
C ALA A 554 -15.45 34.35 4.04
N GLU A 555 -14.28 34.10 3.46
CA GLU A 555 -13.63 35.04 2.54
C GLU A 555 -14.48 35.31 1.29
N GLU A 556 -15.11 34.28 0.70
CA GLU A 556 -15.99 34.46 -0.45
C GLU A 556 -17.29 35.21 -0.10
N VAL A 557 -17.82 35.02 1.10
CA VAL A 557 -18.95 35.80 1.63
C VAL A 557 -18.57 37.28 1.76
N VAL A 558 -17.41 37.56 2.34
CA VAL A 558 -16.85 38.91 2.48
C VAL A 558 -16.57 39.54 1.11
N ASN A 559 -16.00 38.80 0.17
CA ASN A 559 -15.70 39.31 -1.17
C ASN A 559 -16.96 39.46 -2.05
N GLY A 560 -18.08 38.87 -1.65
CA GLY A 560 -19.37 38.97 -2.30
C GLY A 560 -20.19 40.20 -1.90
N ARG A 561 -21.49 40.18 -2.21
CA ARG A 561 -22.43 41.28 -1.89
C ARG A 561 -22.63 41.52 -0.39
N ILE A 562 -22.19 40.59 0.46
CA ILE A 562 -22.32 40.69 1.93
C ILE A 562 -21.19 41.54 2.52
N GLY A 563 -20.03 41.66 1.87
CA GLY A 563 -18.97 42.59 2.29
C GLY A 563 -19.29 44.07 2.12
N GLU A 564 -20.45 44.42 1.55
CA GLU A 564 -20.99 45.78 1.59
C GLU A 564 -21.58 46.13 2.98
N LEU A 565 -21.72 45.14 3.88
CA LEU A 565 -22.13 45.33 5.27
C LEU A 565 -20.94 45.72 6.17
N PRO A 566 -21.18 46.45 7.28
CA PRO A 566 -20.17 46.68 8.31
C PRO A 566 -19.49 45.39 8.78
N ASP A 567 -18.19 45.49 9.11
CA ASP A 567 -17.36 44.36 9.51
C ASP A 567 -18.00 43.55 10.64
N GLU A 568 -18.65 44.20 11.61
CA GLU A 568 -19.30 43.52 12.73
C GLU A 568 -20.50 42.66 12.28
N LEU A 569 -21.26 43.09 11.27
CA LEU A 569 -22.38 42.32 10.74
C LEU A 569 -21.91 41.16 9.87
N THR A 570 -20.85 41.37 9.10
CA THR A 570 -20.23 40.32 8.29
C THR A 570 -19.61 39.24 9.19
N GLU A 571 -18.92 39.65 10.25
CA GLU A 571 -18.40 38.76 11.28
C GLU A 571 -19.53 37.99 11.96
N MET A 572 -20.62 38.66 12.38
CA MET A 572 -21.80 37.99 12.92
C MET A 572 -22.40 36.94 11.97
N ILE A 573 -22.50 37.22 10.67
CA ILE A 573 -23.01 36.27 9.67
C ILE A 573 -22.09 35.05 9.56
N THR A 574 -20.78 35.26 9.50
CA THR A 574 -19.82 34.16 9.39
C THR A 574 -19.72 33.31 10.66
N LEU A 575 -19.86 33.92 11.84
CA LEU A 575 -19.86 33.23 13.14
C LEU A 575 -21.20 32.55 13.46
N SER A 576 -22.30 32.98 12.83
CA SER A 576 -23.64 32.39 13.00
C SER A 576 -23.96 31.31 11.96
N ALA A 577 -23.00 30.93 11.11
CA ALA A 577 -23.16 29.73 10.28
C ALA A 577 -23.23 28.52 11.23
N ASP A 578 -24.31 27.72 11.11
CA ASP A 578 -24.58 26.54 11.95
C ASP A 578 -23.60 25.38 11.64
N ASP A 579 -24.08 24.13 11.54
CA ASP A 579 -23.29 22.90 11.34
C ASP A 579 -22.49 22.81 10.01
N TRP A 580 -22.49 23.86 9.18
CA TRP A 580 -21.72 23.98 7.94
C TRP A 580 -21.50 25.46 7.62
N PRO A 581 -20.31 25.90 7.16
CA PRO A 581 -19.12 25.12 6.74
C PRO A 581 -18.25 24.61 7.90
N ILE A 582 -17.32 23.69 7.58
CA ILE A 582 -16.49 22.97 8.55
C ILE A 582 -15.33 23.86 9.01
N GLY A 583 -15.26 24.13 10.32
CA GLY A 583 -14.15 24.83 10.97
C GLY A 583 -12.90 23.95 11.13
N MET A 584 -11.76 24.54 11.47
CA MET A 584 -10.49 23.80 11.59
C MET A 584 -10.49 22.83 12.79
N GLU A 585 -11.00 23.27 13.94
CA GLU A 585 -11.12 22.44 15.15
C GLU A 585 -11.97 21.21 14.86
N GLU A 586 -13.12 21.41 14.25
CA GLU A 586 -14.01 20.32 13.86
C GLU A 586 -13.41 19.41 12.79
N ALA A 587 -12.68 19.94 11.81
CA ALA A 587 -11.99 19.12 10.83
C ALA A 587 -10.96 18.19 11.49
N LYS A 588 -10.30 18.63 12.57
CA LYS A 588 -9.40 17.80 13.37
C LYS A 588 -10.16 16.71 14.14
N GLU A 589 -11.32 17.02 14.71
CA GLU A 589 -12.18 16.01 15.35
C GLU A 589 -12.69 14.96 14.35
N LEU A 590 -13.13 15.39 13.17
CA LEU A 590 -13.53 14.49 12.09
C LEU A 590 -12.36 13.61 11.62
N ARG A 591 -11.15 14.18 11.54
CA ARG A 591 -9.93 13.41 11.25
C ARG A 591 -9.68 12.34 12.31
N GLU A 592 -9.81 12.65 13.59
CA GLU A 592 -9.62 11.67 14.67
C GLU A 592 -10.64 10.53 14.56
N HIS A 593 -11.92 10.84 14.31
CA HIS A 593 -12.94 9.82 14.06
C HIS A 593 -12.63 8.94 12.84
N LEU A 594 -12.16 9.55 11.76
CA LEU A 594 -11.73 8.85 10.55
C LEU A 594 -10.50 7.97 10.84
N MET A 595 -9.53 8.45 11.61
CA MET A 595 -8.36 7.67 12.03
C MET A 595 -8.76 6.47 12.88
N VAL A 596 -9.69 6.62 13.82
CA VAL A 596 -10.23 5.48 14.61
C VAL A 596 -10.90 4.44 13.69
N GLU A 597 -11.70 4.89 12.73
CA GLU A 597 -12.33 3.99 11.75
C GLU A 597 -11.27 3.24 10.90
N ARG A 598 -10.21 3.94 10.49
CA ARG A 598 -9.11 3.35 9.72
C ARG A 598 -8.21 2.42 10.50
N THR A 599 -7.86 2.74 11.75
CA THR A 599 -7.12 1.82 12.61
C THR A 599 -7.93 0.55 12.82
N GLY A 600 -9.24 0.69 13.08
CA GLY A 600 -10.16 -0.43 13.05
C GLY A 600 -10.06 -1.20 11.73
N HIS A 601 -10.18 -0.53 10.58
CA HIS A 601 -10.07 -1.15 9.27
C HIS A 601 -8.77 -1.94 9.09
N VAL A 602 -7.60 -1.38 9.47
CA VAL A 602 -6.31 -2.08 9.40
C VAL A 602 -6.33 -3.39 10.17
N HIS A 603 -6.87 -3.41 11.39
CA HIS A 603 -7.03 -4.65 12.15
C HIS A 603 -7.93 -5.66 11.42
N HIS A 604 -9.07 -5.22 10.86
CA HIS A 604 -9.92 -6.13 10.07
C HIS A 604 -9.25 -6.62 8.79
N VAL A 605 -8.40 -5.82 8.17
CA VAL A 605 -7.65 -6.24 6.98
C VAL A 605 -6.60 -7.28 7.36
N ASP A 606 -5.87 -7.05 8.45
CA ASP A 606 -4.92 -8.03 8.96
C ASP A 606 -5.65 -9.35 9.30
N ASP A 607 -6.78 -9.30 10.01
CA ASP A 607 -7.57 -10.49 10.34
C ASP A 607 -8.19 -11.16 9.09
N ALA A 608 -8.72 -10.40 8.13
CA ALA A 608 -9.53 -10.94 7.02
C ALA A 608 -8.74 -11.33 5.77
N VAL A 609 -7.59 -10.68 5.55
CA VAL A 609 -6.75 -10.91 4.37
C VAL A 609 -5.54 -11.75 4.76
N PHE A 610 -5.01 -11.58 5.96
CA PHE A 610 -3.82 -12.25 6.45
C PHE A 610 -4.16 -13.18 7.62
N ASP A 611 -5.31 -13.84 7.57
CA ASP A 611 -5.76 -14.79 8.59
C ASP A 611 -4.71 -15.87 8.87
N ALA A 612 -4.78 -16.48 10.05
CA ALA A 612 -3.84 -17.50 10.49
C ALA A 612 -3.84 -18.68 9.53
N VAL A 613 -2.65 -19.12 9.10
CA VAL A 613 -2.57 -20.32 8.25
C VAL A 613 -2.68 -21.56 9.13
N ASN A 614 -3.74 -22.33 8.94
CA ASN A 614 -3.86 -23.66 9.50
C ASN A 614 -3.48 -24.68 8.43
N PHE A 615 -2.35 -25.38 8.63
CA PHE A 615 -1.93 -26.45 7.74
C PHE A 615 -2.65 -27.79 8.02
N CYS A 616 -3.53 -27.86 9.04
CA CYS A 616 -4.21 -29.09 9.48
C CYS A 616 -5.48 -29.48 8.70
N GLU A 617 -5.93 -28.72 7.69
CA GLU A 617 -7.13 -29.07 6.91
C GLU A 617 -6.83 -29.18 5.41
N HIS A 618 -6.55 -30.41 4.96
CA HIS A 618 -7.33 -31.13 3.94
C HIS A 618 -6.87 -32.58 3.78
#